data_AF-A0A1G9PD04-F1
#
_entry.id   AF-A0A1G9PD04-F1
#
_cell.length_a   1.000
_cell.length_b   1.000
_cell.length_c   1.000
_cell.angle_alpha   90.00
_cell.angle_beta   90.00
_cell.angle_gamma   90.00
#
_symmetry.space_group_name_H-M   'P 1'
#
loop_
_entity.id
_entity.type
_entity.pdbx_description
1 polymer ?
#
loop_
_entity_poly.entity_id
_entity_poly.type
_entity_poly.pdbx_seq_one_letter_code
_entity_poly.pdbx_strand_id
1 'polypeptide(L)'
;MKKIFKNSYAISVVLCLIVLSGCKKDKNDPINTTIDAAVLNAPASNTVVNLTPLLNAVVNFEWTAAKVGNNTPSFYEVQFDKESGDFSNPVYKEAAARGGADNKLSVNHRIVNRIAKAAGINELASGKLKWRVVANTGVVSAVSQTGILEVKRPAGLADNPVEVYILGTATEAGDDPAKALKFKKLSEGVFEIYTSLNAGTYKMIDRITGTPITFVLNGTLITEAASANSPATSKTVYRINLDFNSASAVLTEIVSVGLWFSGYNAIKTNLVYDAAGIWKATFNNIWKTESWGKDERYKFRVVEKDAAGISTTKNWGSSKQDNTRPAANQDAAYFLLKEVNNSQYDFSYKFQLESANTEVTFKMQSAADYTHVITYK
;
A
#
# COMPACT_ATOMS: atom_id res chain seq x y z
N MET A 1 87.13 -55.54 -17.13
CA MET A 1 87.00 -56.96 -16.73
C MET A 1 86.09 -57.03 -15.51
N LYS A 2 85.00 -57.82 -15.58
CA LYS A 2 84.26 -58.47 -14.46
C LYS A 2 83.72 -57.52 -13.34
N LYS A 3 82.54 -57.65 -12.76
CA LYS A 3 81.41 -58.58 -12.78
C LYS A 3 80.41 -57.99 -11.74
N ILE A 4 79.11 -58.16 -11.97
CA ILE A 4 78.12 -58.69 -10.98
C ILE A 4 77.78 -57.77 -9.78
N PHE A 5 76.59 -57.14 -9.76
CA PHE A 5 75.26 -57.66 -9.34
C PHE A 5 74.98 -57.46 -7.84
N LYS A 6 73.71 -57.10 -7.57
CA LYS A 6 72.96 -57.26 -6.31
C LYS A 6 73.38 -56.33 -5.16
N ASN A 7 72.57 -55.33 -4.87
CA ASN A 7 71.75 -55.40 -3.64
C ASN A 7 70.57 -54.42 -3.69
N SER A 8 69.50 -54.88 -4.33
CA SER A 8 68.20 -54.20 -4.47
C SER A 8 67.34 -54.30 -3.21
N TYR A 9 67.87 -54.02 -2.01
CA TYR A 9 67.09 -54.14 -0.76
C TYR A 9 67.44 -53.15 0.37
N ALA A 10 68.32 -52.16 0.16
CA ALA A 10 68.71 -51.22 1.22
C ALA A 10 68.10 -49.81 1.10
N ILE A 11 67.50 -49.45 -0.05
CA ILE A 11 66.95 -48.10 -0.28
C ILE A 11 65.45 -48.02 0.03
N SER A 12 64.77 -49.16 0.23
CA SER A 12 63.33 -49.21 0.51
C SER A 12 62.98 -49.10 2.01
N VAL A 13 63.96 -49.07 2.91
CA VAL A 13 63.74 -48.99 4.37
C VAL A 13 63.98 -47.59 4.93
N VAL A 14 64.70 -46.73 4.22
CA VAL A 14 64.99 -45.34 4.67
C VAL A 14 63.94 -44.33 4.21
N LEU A 15 63.11 -44.68 3.20
CA LEU A 15 62.02 -43.81 2.72
C LEU A 15 60.69 -43.98 3.49
N CYS A 16 60.58 -44.97 4.39
CA CYS A 16 59.39 -45.20 5.22
C CYS A 16 59.38 -44.42 6.55
N LEU A 17 60.39 -43.59 6.83
CA LEU A 17 60.53 -42.92 8.13
C LEU A 17 60.21 -41.42 8.14
N ILE A 18 59.69 -40.85 7.04
CA ILE A 18 59.40 -39.40 6.93
C ILE A 18 57.89 -39.08 6.85
N VAL A 19 56.98 -40.06 6.90
CA VAL A 19 55.51 -39.80 6.75
C VAL A 19 54.76 -39.75 8.10
N LEU A 20 55.44 -39.52 9.21
CA LEU A 20 54.80 -39.26 10.51
C LEU A 20 54.90 -37.79 10.94
N SER A 21 54.83 -36.86 9.98
CA SER A 21 54.33 -35.51 10.25
C SER A 21 52.83 -35.64 10.48
N GLY A 22 52.47 -36.03 11.70
CA GLY A 22 51.09 -36.15 12.13
C GLY A 22 50.34 -34.86 11.82
N CYS A 23 49.17 -35.00 11.18
CA CYS A 23 48.10 -34.07 11.46
C CYS A 23 48.02 -33.94 12.97
N LYS A 24 48.40 -32.78 13.52
CA LYS A 24 47.86 -32.38 14.81
C LYS A 24 46.35 -32.40 14.58
N LYS A 25 45.67 -33.44 15.08
CA LYS A 25 44.23 -33.35 15.29
C LYS A 25 44.10 -32.15 16.20
N ASP A 26 43.61 -31.04 15.67
CA ASP A 26 43.18 -29.93 16.49
C ASP A 26 42.31 -30.54 17.58
N LYS A 27 42.78 -30.41 18.82
CA LYS A 27 42.05 -30.91 19.97
C LYS A 27 40.83 -29.99 20.09
N ASN A 28 39.74 -30.36 19.40
CA ASN A 28 38.43 -29.82 19.72
C ASN A 28 38.15 -30.24 21.16
N ASP A 29 38.32 -29.30 22.09
CA ASP A 29 37.83 -29.47 23.44
C ASP A 29 36.31 -29.36 23.36
N PRO A 30 35.56 -30.48 23.51
CA PRO A 30 34.12 -30.46 23.35
C PRO A 30 33.43 -29.60 24.43
N ILE A 31 34.16 -29.23 25.49
CA ILE A 31 33.67 -28.47 26.65
C ILE A 31 33.99 -26.97 26.51
N ASN A 32 34.81 -26.54 25.54
CA ASN A 32 35.09 -25.12 25.37
C ASN A 32 33.88 -24.36 24.80
N THR A 33 33.09 -23.78 25.70
CA THR A 33 31.89 -23.00 25.39
C THR A 33 32.17 -21.50 25.23
N THR A 34 33.40 -21.04 24.99
CA THR A 34 33.63 -19.62 24.69
C THR A 34 33.08 -19.26 23.31
N ILE A 35 32.60 -18.03 23.16
CA ILE A 35 32.10 -17.50 21.90
C ILE A 35 32.68 -16.09 21.66
N ASP A 36 33.35 -15.92 20.53
CA ASP A 36 33.78 -14.62 20.02
C ASP A 36 32.65 -14.01 19.20
N ALA A 37 32.43 -12.71 19.36
CA ALA A 37 31.36 -12.00 18.69
C ALA A 37 31.50 -12.01 17.16
N ALA A 38 30.35 -11.96 16.47
CA ALA A 38 30.31 -11.72 15.04
C ALA A 38 30.85 -10.32 14.70
N VAL A 39 31.44 -10.18 13.51
CA VAL A 39 32.01 -8.90 13.03
C VAL A 39 31.17 -8.39 11.86
N LEU A 40 30.53 -7.23 12.01
CA LEU A 40 29.72 -6.60 10.97
C LEU A 40 30.55 -6.24 9.72
N ASN A 41 30.05 -6.57 8.54
CA ASN A 41 30.69 -6.32 7.25
C ASN A 41 29.89 -5.32 6.39
N ALA A 42 28.57 -5.53 6.27
CA ALA A 42 27.69 -4.69 5.45
C ALA A 42 26.34 -4.45 6.15
N PRO A 43 25.68 -3.31 5.91
CA PRO A 43 26.21 -2.14 5.21
C PRO A 43 27.36 -1.51 6.02
N ALA A 44 28.28 -0.84 5.31
CA ALA A 44 29.34 -0.09 5.99
C ALA A 44 28.73 0.98 6.90
N SER A 45 29.36 1.27 8.02
CA SER A 45 28.81 2.24 8.97
C SER A 45 28.63 3.61 8.32
N ASN A 46 27.48 4.25 8.55
CA ASN A 46 27.03 5.50 7.93
C ASN A 46 26.70 5.40 6.43
N THR A 47 26.42 4.20 5.92
CA THR A 47 25.79 4.07 4.59
C THR A 47 24.44 4.78 4.62
N VAL A 48 24.18 5.62 3.62
CA VAL A 48 22.89 6.30 3.43
C VAL A 48 22.01 5.47 2.49
N VAL A 49 20.83 5.08 2.98
CA VAL A 49 19.82 4.36 2.19
C VAL A 49 18.60 5.25 2.00
N ASN A 50 18.31 5.59 0.75
CA ASN A 50 17.06 6.22 0.38
C ASN A 50 15.97 5.14 0.31
N LEU A 51 15.05 5.17 1.26
CA LEU A 51 14.00 4.18 1.34
C LEU A 51 12.95 4.45 0.26
N THR A 52 12.69 3.41 -0.53
CA THR A 52 11.64 3.36 -1.53
C THR A 52 10.74 2.17 -1.16
N PRO A 53 9.44 2.37 -0.87
CA PRO A 53 8.57 1.30 -0.38
C PRO A 53 8.15 0.30 -1.48
N LEU A 54 8.94 0.19 -2.55
CA LEU A 54 8.77 -0.79 -3.62
C LEU A 54 8.99 -2.20 -3.06
N LEU A 55 8.18 -3.16 -3.53
CA LEU A 55 8.13 -4.53 -2.99
C LEU A 55 9.47 -5.30 -3.06
N ASN A 56 10.43 -4.89 -3.87
CA ASN A 56 11.65 -5.64 -4.15
C ASN A 56 12.95 -4.98 -3.65
N ALA A 57 12.90 -3.77 -3.09
CA ALA A 57 14.10 -3.11 -2.59
C ALA A 57 14.49 -3.66 -1.20
N VAL A 58 15.74 -4.06 -1.03
CA VAL A 58 16.25 -4.70 0.19
C VAL A 58 17.56 -4.06 0.65
N VAL A 59 17.74 -4.00 1.97
CA VAL A 59 19.03 -3.71 2.61
C VAL A 59 19.60 -5.04 3.10
N ASN A 60 20.83 -5.36 2.66
CA ASN A 60 21.52 -6.57 3.09
C ASN A 60 22.45 -6.25 4.27
N PHE A 61 22.22 -6.94 5.37
CA PHE A 61 23.07 -6.94 6.55
C PHE A 61 23.91 -8.20 6.52
N GLU A 62 25.23 -8.07 6.58
CA GLU A 62 26.17 -9.19 6.47
C GLU A 62 27.24 -9.07 7.55
N TRP A 63 27.69 -10.20 8.07
CA TRP A 63 28.73 -10.28 9.09
C TRP A 63 29.65 -11.48 8.87
N THR A 64 30.80 -11.42 9.50
CA THR A 64 31.68 -12.57 9.67
C THR A 64 31.19 -13.39 10.86
N ALA A 65 31.15 -14.72 10.72
CA ALA A 65 30.64 -15.63 11.75
C ALA A 65 31.33 -15.43 13.10
N ALA A 66 30.55 -15.63 14.17
CA ALA A 66 31.07 -15.82 15.51
C ALA A 66 31.93 -17.10 15.56
N LYS A 67 33.00 -17.09 16.36
CA LYS A 67 33.87 -18.26 16.56
C LYS A 67 33.55 -18.89 17.90
N VAL A 68 33.21 -20.18 17.88
CA VAL A 68 32.91 -20.94 19.10
C VAL A 68 34.09 -21.88 19.37
N GLY A 69 34.54 -21.95 20.62
CA GLY A 69 35.73 -22.71 21.00
C GLY A 69 35.69 -24.20 20.65
N ASN A 70 34.49 -24.79 20.65
CA ASN A 70 34.25 -26.19 20.26
C ASN A 70 33.75 -26.35 18.81
N ASN A 71 33.79 -25.30 17.99
CA ASN A 71 33.33 -25.26 16.59
C ASN A 71 31.82 -25.56 16.39
N THR A 72 30.99 -25.41 17.42
CA THR A 72 29.53 -25.51 17.28
C THR A 72 28.99 -24.35 16.42
N PRO A 73 28.06 -24.61 15.48
CA PRO A 73 27.41 -23.54 14.73
C PRO A 73 26.70 -22.52 15.64
N SER A 74 26.77 -21.25 15.25
CA SER A 74 26.02 -20.17 15.92
C SER A 74 24.78 -19.81 15.11
N PHE A 75 23.73 -19.43 15.82
CA PHE A 75 22.53 -18.80 15.28
C PHE A 75 22.57 -17.29 15.57
N TYR A 76 22.03 -16.50 14.64
CA TYR A 76 22.12 -15.05 14.69
C TYR A 76 20.74 -14.39 14.74
N GLU A 77 20.62 -13.37 15.59
CA GLU A 77 19.52 -12.40 15.61
C GLU A 77 20.09 -11.01 15.34
N VAL A 78 19.49 -10.27 14.41
CA VAL A 78 19.83 -8.88 14.15
C VAL A 78 18.85 -8.00 14.91
N GLN A 79 19.38 -7.07 15.70
CA GLN A 79 18.60 -6.13 16.51
C GLN A 79 18.81 -4.72 15.99
N PHE A 80 17.73 -3.94 15.97
CA PHE A 80 17.70 -2.54 15.54
C PHE A 80 17.20 -1.65 16.67
N ASP A 81 17.78 -0.46 16.79
CA ASP A 81 17.41 0.54 17.79
C ASP A 81 17.59 1.96 17.20
N LYS A 82 17.08 2.96 17.91
CA LYS A 82 17.38 4.37 17.65
C LYS A 82 18.87 4.66 17.90
N GLU A 83 19.41 5.72 17.29
CA GLU A 83 20.84 6.08 17.45
C GLU A 83 21.29 6.21 18.92
N SER A 84 20.42 6.75 19.78
CA SER A 84 20.69 6.89 21.23
C SER A 84 20.35 5.66 22.07
N GLY A 85 19.82 4.60 21.46
CA GLY A 85 19.40 3.38 22.15
C GLY A 85 20.57 2.49 22.58
N ASP A 86 20.32 1.66 23.57
CA ASP A 86 21.25 0.68 24.17
C ASP A 86 20.84 -0.78 23.91
N PHE A 87 19.77 -0.98 23.11
CA PHE A 87 19.17 -2.27 22.79
C PHE A 87 18.57 -3.03 23.99
N SER A 88 18.27 -2.35 25.11
CA SER A 88 17.47 -2.94 26.19
C SER A 88 16.04 -3.23 25.74
N ASN A 89 15.49 -2.36 24.87
CA ASN A 89 14.19 -2.51 24.21
C ASN A 89 14.35 -2.16 22.72
N PRO A 90 14.93 -3.07 21.90
CA PRO A 90 15.17 -2.78 20.49
C PRO A 90 13.85 -2.51 19.76
N VAL A 91 13.84 -1.55 18.85
CA VAL A 91 12.64 -1.20 18.06
C VAL A 91 12.24 -2.30 17.09
N TYR A 92 13.18 -3.18 16.72
CA TYR A 92 12.93 -4.35 15.89
C TYR A 92 14.02 -5.41 16.08
N LYS A 93 13.66 -6.68 15.89
CA LYS A 93 14.59 -7.80 15.89
C LYS A 93 14.12 -8.88 14.92
N GLU A 94 15.07 -9.53 14.27
CA GLU A 94 14.78 -10.59 13.30
C GLU A 94 15.91 -11.63 13.30
N ALA A 95 15.54 -12.91 13.24
CA ALA A 95 16.51 -13.98 13.07
C ALA A 95 17.12 -13.94 11.67
N ALA A 96 18.39 -14.28 11.53
CA ALA A 96 19.03 -14.39 10.22
C ALA A 96 18.36 -15.47 9.36
N ALA A 97 18.66 -15.46 8.05
CA ALA A 97 18.09 -16.43 7.12
C ALA A 97 18.38 -17.90 7.52
N ARG A 98 17.58 -18.83 6.98
CA ARG A 98 17.62 -20.27 7.32
C ARG A 98 17.53 -20.53 8.84
N GLY A 99 16.66 -19.78 9.53
CA GLY A 99 16.41 -19.97 10.96
C GLY A 99 17.57 -19.52 11.86
N GLY A 100 18.36 -18.54 11.42
CA GLY A 100 19.48 -17.98 12.16
C GLY A 100 20.85 -18.50 11.76
N ALA A 101 20.95 -19.52 10.90
CA ALA A 101 22.25 -20.13 10.56
C ALA A 101 23.10 -19.30 9.58
N ASP A 102 22.47 -18.37 8.85
CA ASP A 102 23.17 -17.55 7.87
C ASP A 102 23.87 -16.35 8.50
N ASN A 103 25.01 -15.96 7.92
CA ASN A 103 25.69 -14.74 8.29
C ASN A 103 25.16 -13.50 7.54
N LYS A 104 23.88 -13.55 7.15
CA LYS A 104 23.21 -12.47 6.43
C LYS A 104 21.74 -12.36 6.78
N LEU A 105 21.23 -11.14 6.69
CA LEU A 105 19.82 -10.81 6.78
C LEU A 105 19.46 -9.80 5.67
N SER A 106 18.49 -10.12 4.83
CA SER A 106 17.97 -9.22 3.81
C SER A 106 16.65 -8.62 4.28
N VAL A 107 16.63 -7.32 4.57
CA VAL A 107 15.44 -6.62 5.09
C VAL A 107 14.83 -5.74 4.00
N ASN A 108 13.53 -5.93 3.72
CA ASN A 108 12.81 -5.12 2.74
C ASN A 108 12.75 -3.64 3.17
N HIS A 109 12.85 -2.71 2.22
CA HIS A 109 12.74 -1.27 2.48
C HIS A 109 11.45 -0.89 3.23
N ARG A 110 10.34 -1.61 3.03
CA ARG A 110 9.10 -1.44 3.80
C ARG A 110 9.32 -1.71 5.29
N ILE A 111 10.02 -2.79 5.63
CA ILE A 111 10.36 -3.12 7.01
C ILE A 111 11.32 -2.08 7.57
N VAL A 112 12.36 -1.71 6.82
CA VAL A 112 13.31 -0.64 7.25
C VAL A 112 12.58 0.69 7.48
N ASN A 113 11.57 1.03 6.68
CA ASN A 113 10.75 2.23 6.88
C ASN A 113 9.94 2.19 8.19
N ARG A 114 9.40 1.02 8.55
CA ARG A 114 8.74 0.81 9.86
C ARG A 114 9.72 0.94 11.03
N ILE A 115 10.91 0.35 10.89
CA ILE A 115 11.99 0.46 11.88
C ILE A 115 12.35 1.94 12.07
N ALA A 116 12.51 2.69 10.97
CA ALA A 116 12.79 4.12 10.99
C ALA A 116 11.70 4.93 11.70
N LYS A 117 10.41 4.65 11.41
CA LYS A 117 9.28 5.27 12.11
C LYS A 117 9.30 4.95 13.60
N ALA A 118 9.49 3.68 13.96
CA ALA A 118 9.55 3.23 15.36
C ALA A 118 10.74 3.85 16.12
N ALA A 119 11.84 4.15 15.42
CA ALA A 119 12.99 4.88 15.95
C ALA A 119 12.77 6.40 16.05
N GLY A 120 11.61 6.92 15.63
CA GLY A 120 11.25 8.34 15.72
C GLY A 120 11.69 9.19 14.53
N ILE A 121 12.12 8.58 13.42
CA ILE A 121 12.48 9.31 12.20
C ILE A 121 11.18 9.65 11.46
N ASN A 122 10.93 10.92 11.19
CA ASN A 122 9.73 11.37 10.48
C ASN A 122 9.78 11.07 8.97
N GLU A 123 8.63 11.08 8.30
CA GLU A 123 8.58 11.00 6.83
C GLU A 123 9.31 12.20 6.21
N LEU A 124 9.86 12.02 5.00
CA LEU A 124 10.72 13.01 4.31
C LEU A 124 11.99 13.44 5.07
N ALA A 125 12.27 12.88 6.25
CA ALA A 125 13.46 13.17 7.03
C ALA A 125 14.54 12.09 6.86
N SER A 126 15.78 12.51 7.12
CA SER A 126 16.90 11.58 7.33
C SER A 126 17.09 11.33 8.82
N GLY A 127 17.52 10.13 9.16
CA GLY A 127 17.89 9.78 10.53
C GLY A 127 18.73 8.51 10.57
N LYS A 128 19.26 8.21 11.75
CA LYS A 128 20.18 7.08 11.95
C LYS A 128 19.54 5.97 12.77
N LEU A 129 19.74 4.76 12.30
CA LEU A 129 19.39 3.52 12.95
C LEU A 129 20.66 2.84 13.44
N LYS A 130 20.61 2.36 14.68
CA LYS A 130 21.65 1.55 15.27
C LYS A 130 21.30 0.07 15.08
N TRP A 131 22.26 -0.76 14.69
CA TRP A 131 22.03 -2.19 14.56
C TRP A 131 23.20 -3.01 15.08
N ARG A 132 22.92 -4.25 15.51
CA ARG A 132 23.91 -5.21 15.98
C ARG A 132 23.46 -6.64 15.72
N VAL A 133 24.40 -7.58 15.82
CA VAL A 133 24.15 -9.01 15.69
C VAL A 133 24.40 -9.68 17.03
N VAL A 134 23.44 -10.48 17.49
CA VAL A 134 23.58 -11.37 18.64
C VAL A 134 23.79 -12.78 18.12
N ALA A 135 24.96 -13.36 18.41
CA ALA A 135 25.28 -14.74 18.12
C ALA A 135 24.96 -15.62 19.33
N ASN A 136 24.35 -16.78 19.11
CA ASN A 136 23.93 -17.70 20.17
C ASN A 136 24.11 -19.17 19.73
N THR A 137 24.58 -20.02 20.64
CA THR A 137 24.72 -21.48 20.43
C THR A 137 23.64 -22.31 21.14
N GLY A 138 22.74 -21.64 21.87
CA GLY A 138 21.79 -22.24 22.82
C GLY A 138 22.32 -22.33 24.25
N VAL A 139 23.64 -22.21 24.44
CA VAL A 139 24.32 -22.29 25.75
C VAL A 139 25.01 -20.97 26.09
N VAL A 140 25.68 -20.36 25.11
CA VAL A 140 26.38 -19.09 25.26
C VAL A 140 26.03 -18.12 24.13
N SER A 141 26.14 -16.83 24.42
CA SER A 141 25.89 -15.75 23.48
C SER A 141 26.99 -14.70 23.48
N ALA A 142 27.26 -14.12 22.31
CA ALA A 142 28.11 -12.93 22.16
C ALA A 142 27.39 -11.87 21.32
N VAL A 143 27.72 -10.60 21.57
CA VAL A 143 27.13 -9.45 20.89
C VAL A 143 28.21 -8.75 20.06
N SER A 144 27.92 -8.45 18.80
CA SER A 144 28.83 -7.75 17.90
C SER A 144 29.07 -6.30 18.33
N GLN A 145 30.03 -5.66 17.67
CA GLN A 145 30.05 -4.20 17.61
C GLN A 145 28.73 -3.65 17.03
N THR A 146 28.54 -2.35 17.21
CA THR A 146 27.39 -1.63 16.66
C THR A 146 27.69 -1.10 15.26
N GLY A 147 26.73 -1.22 14.34
CA GLY A 147 26.71 -0.52 13.07
C GLY A 147 25.71 0.63 13.08
N ILE A 148 25.98 1.66 12.26
CA ILE A 148 25.06 2.77 12.01
C ILE A 148 24.58 2.70 10.56
N LEU A 149 23.27 2.75 10.36
CA LEU A 149 22.62 2.88 9.06
C LEU A 149 21.90 4.22 9.01
N GLU A 150 22.28 5.08 8.07
CA GLU A 150 21.51 6.30 7.82
C GLU A 150 20.42 6.01 6.80
N VAL A 151 19.19 6.43 7.10
CA VAL A 151 18.02 6.21 6.24
C VAL A 151 17.34 7.52 5.96
N LYS A 152 16.85 7.68 4.73
CA LYS A 152 15.93 8.74 4.34
C LYS A 152 14.56 8.12 4.10
N ARG A 153 13.57 8.49 4.92
CA ARG A 153 12.20 8.00 4.77
C ARG A 153 11.50 8.67 3.57
N PRO A 154 10.72 7.94 2.77
CA PRO A 154 9.86 8.54 1.75
C PRO A 154 8.75 9.36 2.42
N ALA A 155 7.98 10.07 1.61
CA ALA A 155 6.68 10.57 2.05
C ALA A 155 5.68 9.43 2.29
N GLY A 156 4.67 9.70 3.12
CA GLY A 156 3.58 8.79 3.37
C GLY A 156 3.80 7.90 4.59
N LEU A 157 2.80 7.05 4.83
CA LEU A 157 2.76 6.18 5.99
C LEU A 157 3.82 5.08 5.91
N ALA A 158 4.31 4.66 7.08
CA ALA A 158 5.19 3.49 7.17
C ALA A 158 4.46 2.18 6.81
N ASP A 159 3.15 2.15 7.04
CA ASP A 159 2.25 1.03 6.77
C ASP A 159 1.04 1.49 5.99
N ASN A 160 0.68 0.70 4.98
CA ASN A 160 -0.55 0.92 4.23
C ASN A 160 -1.76 0.64 5.15
N PRO A 161 -2.74 1.54 5.19
CA PRO A 161 -3.93 1.33 6.01
C PRO A 161 -4.80 0.24 5.40
N VAL A 162 -5.54 -0.48 6.26
CA VAL A 162 -6.52 -1.48 5.83
C VAL A 162 -7.81 -0.80 5.39
N GLU A 163 -8.19 0.26 6.10
CA GLU A 163 -9.39 1.07 5.88
C GLU A 163 -9.01 2.54 5.99
N VAL A 164 -9.78 3.41 5.35
CA VAL A 164 -9.59 4.86 5.41
C VAL A 164 -10.92 5.55 5.61
N TYR A 165 -10.93 6.57 6.45
CA TYR A 165 -12.10 7.39 6.74
C TYR A 165 -11.73 8.87 6.65
N ILE A 166 -12.68 9.73 6.25
CA ILE A 166 -12.54 11.20 6.26
C ILE A 166 -13.54 11.82 7.23
N LEU A 167 -13.09 12.82 7.97
CA LEU A 167 -13.87 13.59 8.94
C LEU A 167 -13.29 15.00 9.10
N GLY A 168 -14.05 15.87 9.75
CA GLY A 168 -13.70 17.26 10.03
C GLY A 168 -14.84 18.22 9.73
N THR A 169 -14.75 19.44 10.25
CA THR A 169 -15.70 20.55 10.00
C THR A 169 -15.97 20.83 8.51
N ALA A 170 -15.01 20.59 7.62
CA ALA A 170 -15.19 20.75 6.18
C ALA A 170 -15.98 19.61 5.52
N THR A 171 -16.17 18.49 6.21
CA THR A 171 -16.70 17.25 5.64
C THR A 171 -18.18 17.06 5.98
N GLU A 172 -18.87 16.16 5.27
CA GLU A 172 -20.28 15.84 5.59
C GLU A 172 -20.45 15.05 6.91
N ALA A 173 -19.37 14.45 7.42
CA ALA A 173 -19.38 13.68 8.67
C ALA A 173 -19.26 14.56 9.93
N GLY A 174 -18.73 15.79 9.79
CA GLY A 174 -18.29 16.58 10.95
C GLY A 174 -17.10 15.96 11.67
N ASP A 175 -16.86 16.33 12.92
CA ASP A 175 -15.64 15.95 13.67
C ASP A 175 -15.73 14.62 14.42
N ASP A 176 -16.90 13.97 14.47
CA ASP A 176 -17.13 12.74 15.22
C ASP A 176 -16.54 11.53 14.47
N PRO A 177 -15.52 10.83 15.02
CA PRO A 177 -14.94 9.65 14.38
C PRO A 177 -15.93 8.51 14.13
N ALA A 178 -16.99 8.40 14.94
CA ALA A 178 -18.02 7.37 14.73
C ALA A 178 -18.88 7.63 13.48
N LYS A 179 -18.87 8.87 12.96
CA LYS A 179 -19.60 9.29 11.76
C LYS A 179 -18.71 9.47 10.54
N ALA A 180 -17.40 9.26 10.68
CA ALA A 180 -16.44 9.46 9.62
C ALA A 180 -16.81 8.66 8.35
N LEU A 181 -16.68 9.29 7.19
CA LEU A 181 -17.06 8.66 5.92
C LEU A 181 -15.97 7.69 5.48
N LYS A 182 -16.33 6.42 5.34
CA LYS A 182 -15.42 5.36 4.89
C LYS A 182 -15.14 5.47 3.39
N PHE A 183 -13.89 5.30 2.98
CA PHE A 183 -13.51 5.16 1.58
C PHE A 183 -13.78 3.73 1.09
N LYS A 184 -14.09 3.59 -0.20
CA LYS A 184 -14.11 2.31 -0.90
C LYS A 184 -12.68 1.86 -1.14
N LYS A 185 -12.34 0.63 -0.73
CA LYS A 185 -11.06 0.01 -1.09
C LYS A 185 -11.17 -0.52 -2.52
N LEU A 186 -10.32 -0.03 -3.43
CA LEU A 186 -10.27 -0.48 -4.82
C LEU A 186 -9.28 -1.64 -4.99
N SER A 187 -8.14 -1.55 -4.31
CA SER A 187 -7.10 -2.59 -4.23
C SER A 187 -6.25 -2.37 -2.97
N GLU A 188 -5.19 -3.15 -2.78
CA GLU A 188 -4.29 -2.94 -1.64
C GLU A 188 -3.61 -1.56 -1.71
N GLY A 189 -3.83 -0.74 -0.67
CA GLY A 189 -3.28 0.61 -0.60
C GLY A 189 -3.98 1.65 -1.49
N VAL A 190 -5.05 1.29 -2.21
CA VAL A 190 -5.77 2.22 -3.11
C VAL A 190 -7.22 2.38 -2.69
N PHE A 191 -7.64 3.62 -2.49
CA PHE A 191 -8.96 3.97 -1.94
C PHE A 191 -9.63 5.09 -2.74
N GLU A 192 -10.97 5.11 -2.74
CA GLU A 192 -11.77 6.12 -3.43
C GLU A 192 -13.01 6.52 -2.62
N ILE A 193 -13.39 7.79 -2.66
CA ILE A 193 -14.67 8.27 -2.14
C ILE A 193 -15.22 9.41 -3.00
N TYR A 194 -16.54 9.47 -3.13
CA TYR A 194 -17.27 10.63 -3.62
C TYR A 194 -17.91 11.34 -2.42
N THR A 195 -17.49 12.57 -2.13
CA THR A 195 -17.99 13.37 -1.01
C THR A 195 -17.87 14.85 -1.33
N SER A 196 -18.69 15.68 -0.70
CA SER A 196 -18.49 17.12 -0.69
C SER A 196 -17.55 17.56 0.43
N LEU A 197 -16.80 18.63 0.14
CA LEU A 197 -16.01 19.39 1.09
C LEU A 197 -16.49 20.85 1.05
N ASN A 198 -16.46 21.51 2.21
CA ASN A 198 -16.73 22.93 2.40
C ASN A 198 -15.47 23.64 2.91
N ALA A 199 -15.55 24.94 3.18
CA ALA A 199 -14.54 25.63 3.96
C ALA A 199 -14.46 25.02 5.38
N GLY A 200 -13.25 24.97 5.94
CA GLY A 200 -12.98 24.38 7.25
C GLY A 200 -11.76 23.46 7.22
N THR A 201 -11.69 22.54 8.17
CA THR A 201 -10.61 21.55 8.29
C THR A 201 -11.10 20.15 8.06
N TYR A 202 -10.20 19.28 7.59
CA TYR A 202 -10.43 17.85 7.49
C TYR A 202 -9.19 17.08 7.96
N LYS A 203 -9.40 15.81 8.26
CA LYS A 203 -8.35 14.81 8.44
C LYS A 203 -8.85 13.48 7.92
N MET A 204 -7.93 12.56 7.71
CA MET A 204 -8.23 11.18 7.41
C MET A 204 -7.63 10.29 8.49
N ILE A 205 -8.30 9.18 8.77
CA ILE A 205 -7.92 8.21 9.80
C ILE A 205 -8.01 6.79 9.24
N ASP A 206 -7.19 5.88 9.75
CA ASP A 206 -7.15 4.49 9.31
C ASP A 206 -8.13 3.56 10.05
N ARG A 207 -8.73 4.05 11.14
CA ARG A 207 -9.70 3.32 11.97
C ARG A 207 -10.53 4.29 12.81
N ILE A 208 -11.71 3.87 13.25
CA ILE A 208 -12.62 4.68 14.08
C ILE A 208 -12.62 4.27 15.56
N THR A 209 -11.92 3.18 15.91
CA THR A 209 -11.78 2.68 17.28
C THR A 209 -10.31 2.57 17.68
N GLY A 210 -10.02 2.78 18.97
CA GLY A 210 -8.64 2.75 19.49
C GLY A 210 -7.86 4.02 19.12
N THR A 211 -6.56 3.87 18.90
CA THR A 211 -5.69 4.99 18.48
C THR A 211 -5.48 4.96 16.96
N PRO A 212 -6.11 5.87 16.21
CA PRO A 212 -5.92 5.95 14.76
C PRO A 212 -4.61 6.64 14.39
N ILE A 213 -4.05 6.23 13.25
CA ILE A 213 -3.09 7.05 12.52
C ILE A 213 -3.87 8.14 11.82
N THR A 214 -3.45 9.40 11.99
CA THR A 214 -4.07 10.55 11.34
C THR A 214 -3.18 11.06 10.23
N PHE A 215 -3.77 11.33 9.06
CA PHE A 215 -3.07 11.84 7.90
C PHE A 215 -3.95 12.81 7.11
N VAL A 216 -3.31 13.63 6.30
CA VAL A 216 -3.93 14.69 5.48
C VAL A 216 -3.25 14.74 4.12
N LEU A 217 -3.74 15.62 3.24
CA LEU A 217 -3.05 15.92 2.00
C LEU A 217 -2.27 17.24 2.11
N ASN A 218 -1.00 17.20 1.73
CA ASN A 218 -0.19 18.38 1.44
C ASN A 218 -0.01 18.47 -0.07
N GLY A 219 -0.84 19.31 -0.71
CA GLY A 219 -1.00 19.25 -2.17
C GLY A 219 -1.58 17.90 -2.58
N THR A 220 -0.83 17.14 -3.40
CA THR A 220 -1.19 15.78 -3.82
C THR A 220 -0.53 14.69 -2.96
N LEU A 221 0.24 15.06 -1.94
CA LEU A 221 0.99 14.10 -1.12
C LEU A 221 0.22 13.71 0.14
N ILE A 222 0.19 12.42 0.46
CA ILE A 222 -0.32 11.91 1.73
C ILE A 222 0.75 12.09 2.80
N THR A 223 0.41 12.76 3.91
CA THR A 223 1.34 13.10 5.00
C THR A 223 0.70 12.92 6.38
N GLU A 224 1.49 12.52 7.37
CA GLU A 224 1.05 12.42 8.77
C GLU A 224 0.93 13.82 9.39
N ALA A 225 -0.30 14.25 9.66
CA ALA A 225 -0.59 15.47 10.41
C ALA A 225 -1.95 15.37 11.10
N ALA A 226 -2.17 16.21 12.13
CA ALA A 226 -3.42 16.18 12.92
C ALA A 226 -4.66 16.67 12.14
N SER A 227 -4.48 17.66 11.26
CA SER A 227 -5.53 18.27 10.44
C SER A 227 -4.96 19.14 9.34
N ALA A 228 -5.72 19.34 8.26
CA ALA A 228 -5.40 20.28 7.19
C ALA A 228 -6.63 21.12 6.82
N ASN A 229 -6.40 22.28 6.21
CA ASN A 229 -7.46 23.08 5.63
C ASN A 229 -8.01 22.39 4.38
N SER A 230 -9.34 22.43 4.22
CA SER A 230 -10.00 21.97 3.01
C SER A 230 -9.52 22.74 1.79
N PRO A 231 -9.34 22.08 0.63
CA PRO A 231 -9.08 22.77 -0.63
C PRO A 231 -10.32 23.52 -1.15
N ALA A 232 -11.51 23.25 -0.60
CA ALA A 232 -12.76 23.88 -1.00
C ALA A 232 -13.07 25.13 -0.17
N THR A 233 -13.47 26.22 -0.83
CA THR A 233 -13.92 27.46 -0.17
C THR A 233 -15.44 27.55 -0.02
N SER A 234 -16.18 26.73 -0.76
CA SER A 234 -17.63 26.54 -0.69
C SER A 234 -17.95 25.06 -0.93
N LYS A 235 -19.22 24.65 -0.84
CA LYS A 235 -19.62 23.25 -1.04
C LYS A 235 -19.22 22.77 -2.44
N THR A 236 -18.19 21.94 -2.52
CA THR A 236 -17.68 21.35 -3.77
C THR A 236 -17.63 19.84 -3.63
N VAL A 237 -18.15 19.11 -4.62
CA VAL A 237 -18.16 17.65 -4.64
C VAL A 237 -16.88 17.14 -5.31
N TYR A 238 -16.19 16.22 -4.66
CA TYR A 238 -14.97 15.60 -5.18
C TYR A 238 -15.12 14.09 -5.28
N ARG A 239 -14.48 13.50 -6.30
CA ARG A 239 -13.90 12.17 -6.20
C ARG A 239 -12.48 12.31 -5.66
N ILE A 240 -12.21 11.66 -4.53
CA ILE A 240 -10.90 11.65 -3.89
C ILE A 240 -10.33 10.24 -4.04
N ASN A 241 -9.25 10.13 -4.80
CA ASN A 241 -8.49 8.90 -4.98
C ASN A 241 -7.21 8.98 -4.14
N LEU A 242 -6.95 7.95 -3.33
CA LEU A 242 -5.74 7.82 -2.52
C LEU A 242 -4.95 6.59 -2.96
N ASP A 243 -3.65 6.73 -3.12
CA ASP A 243 -2.72 5.63 -3.35
C ASP A 243 -1.55 5.70 -2.35
N PHE A 244 -1.61 4.86 -1.33
CA PHE A 244 -0.59 4.76 -0.29
C PHE A 244 0.68 4.09 -0.80
N ASN A 245 0.64 3.36 -1.93
CA ASN A 245 1.83 2.75 -2.52
C ASN A 245 2.77 3.80 -3.12
N SER A 246 2.21 4.93 -3.57
CA SER A 246 2.93 6.08 -4.11
C SER A 246 2.87 7.32 -3.20
N ALA A 247 2.23 7.20 -2.03
CA ALA A 247 1.94 8.30 -1.10
C ALA A 247 1.26 9.50 -1.79
N SER A 248 0.38 9.24 -2.76
CA SER A 248 -0.23 10.26 -3.61
C SER A 248 -1.75 10.26 -3.54
N ALA A 249 -2.35 11.40 -3.90
CA ALA A 249 -3.78 11.59 -3.98
C ALA A 249 -4.15 12.43 -5.20
N VAL A 250 -5.34 12.15 -5.73
CA VAL A 250 -5.96 12.92 -6.82
C VAL A 250 -7.35 13.36 -6.37
N LEU A 251 -7.60 14.67 -6.45
CA LEU A 251 -8.91 15.27 -6.23
C LEU A 251 -9.49 15.68 -7.58
N THR A 252 -10.61 15.09 -7.96
CA THR A 252 -11.35 15.45 -9.16
C THR A 252 -12.67 16.07 -8.75
N GLU A 253 -12.92 17.32 -9.13
CA GLU A 253 -14.20 17.97 -8.87
C GLU A 253 -15.28 17.36 -9.76
N ILE A 254 -16.45 17.06 -9.19
CA ILE A 254 -17.64 16.65 -9.93
C ILE A 254 -18.49 17.88 -10.19
N VAL A 255 -18.39 18.42 -11.41
CA VAL A 255 -19.05 19.66 -11.82
C VAL A 255 -20.54 19.45 -12.04
N SER A 256 -20.91 18.34 -12.67
CA SER A 256 -22.32 17.99 -12.88
C SER A 256 -22.51 16.49 -13.09
N VAL A 257 -23.71 16.02 -12.74
CA VAL A 257 -24.22 14.69 -13.10
C VAL A 257 -25.54 14.91 -13.81
N GLY A 258 -25.63 14.51 -15.07
CA GLY A 258 -26.82 14.68 -15.88
C GLY A 258 -27.40 13.36 -16.36
N LEU A 259 -28.73 13.28 -16.39
CA LEU A 259 -29.45 12.19 -17.07
C LEU A 259 -29.40 12.45 -18.58
N TRP A 260 -28.61 11.66 -19.28
CA TRP A 260 -28.50 11.69 -20.74
C TRP A 260 -29.54 10.76 -21.37
N PHE A 261 -30.38 11.32 -22.24
CA PHE A 261 -31.43 10.58 -22.94
C PHE A 261 -31.05 10.38 -24.40
N SER A 262 -30.85 9.14 -24.82
CA SER A 262 -30.26 8.81 -26.11
C SER A 262 -31.10 9.28 -27.29
N GLY A 263 -32.42 9.06 -27.27
CA GLY A 263 -33.32 9.54 -28.34
C GLY A 263 -33.29 11.06 -28.57
N TYR A 264 -32.94 11.85 -27.55
CA TYR A 264 -32.81 13.30 -27.68
C TYR A 264 -31.39 13.79 -27.94
N ASN A 265 -30.37 12.93 -27.79
CA ASN A 265 -28.97 13.33 -27.82
C ASN A 265 -28.68 14.51 -26.87
N ALA A 266 -29.30 14.52 -25.68
CA ALA A 266 -29.26 15.65 -24.76
C ALA A 266 -29.36 15.24 -23.29
N ILE A 267 -28.85 16.11 -22.41
CA ILE A 267 -29.12 16.04 -20.98
C ILE A 267 -30.54 16.54 -20.73
N LYS A 268 -31.38 15.70 -20.14
CA LYS A 268 -32.78 16.03 -19.86
C LYS A 268 -33.00 16.65 -18.49
N THR A 269 -32.17 16.27 -17.52
CA THR A 269 -32.15 16.89 -16.20
C THR A 269 -30.76 16.74 -15.59
N ASN A 270 -30.33 17.76 -14.84
CA ASN A 270 -29.16 17.66 -13.99
C ASN A 270 -29.59 17.18 -12.60
N LEU A 271 -28.86 16.22 -12.05
CA LEU A 271 -29.09 15.70 -10.72
C LEU A 271 -28.37 16.58 -9.70
N VAL A 272 -29.06 16.85 -8.60
CA VAL A 272 -28.55 17.64 -7.47
C VAL A 272 -27.86 16.70 -6.50
N TYR A 273 -26.66 17.07 -6.06
CA TYR A 273 -25.93 16.32 -5.03
C TYR A 273 -26.66 16.43 -3.69
N ASP A 274 -26.93 15.28 -3.08
CA ASP A 274 -27.57 15.15 -1.76
C ASP A 274 -26.47 15.05 -0.69
N ALA A 275 -25.94 13.84 -0.48
CA ALA A 275 -24.83 13.50 0.42
C ALA A 275 -24.23 12.13 0.09
N ALA A 276 -23.06 11.82 0.63
CA ALA A 276 -22.38 10.53 0.60
C ALA A 276 -22.28 9.88 -0.79
N GLY A 277 -22.01 10.68 -1.83
CA GLY A 277 -21.94 10.17 -3.21
C GLY A 277 -23.30 9.87 -3.83
N ILE A 278 -24.38 10.51 -3.38
CA ILE A 278 -25.73 10.38 -3.95
C ILE A 278 -26.13 11.68 -4.65
N TRP A 279 -26.66 11.55 -5.88
CA TRP A 279 -27.32 12.63 -6.60
C TRP A 279 -28.76 12.24 -6.93
N LYS A 280 -29.68 13.20 -6.92
CA LYS A 280 -31.11 12.99 -7.16
C LYS A 280 -31.69 14.00 -8.14
N ALA A 281 -32.65 13.58 -8.95
CA ALA A 281 -33.51 14.47 -9.73
C ALA A 281 -34.93 13.92 -9.81
N THR A 282 -35.89 14.82 -10.00
CA THR A 282 -37.18 14.47 -10.58
C THR A 282 -37.18 14.92 -12.04
N PHE A 283 -37.62 14.04 -12.92
CA PHE A 283 -37.67 14.27 -14.36
C PHE A 283 -39.11 14.09 -14.85
N ASN A 284 -39.65 15.15 -15.44
CA ASN A 284 -40.92 15.09 -16.16
C ASN A 284 -40.64 14.59 -17.57
N ASN A 285 -41.12 13.38 -17.88
CA ASN A 285 -40.80 12.69 -19.12
C ASN A 285 -41.69 13.22 -20.25
N ILE A 286 -41.06 13.90 -21.22
CA ILE A 286 -41.59 13.96 -22.58
C ILE A 286 -40.80 12.93 -23.38
N TRP A 287 -41.46 11.86 -23.82
CA TRP A 287 -40.83 10.75 -24.52
C TRP A 287 -40.57 11.10 -25.98
N LYS A 288 -39.38 10.74 -26.48
CA LYS A 288 -39.04 10.93 -27.89
C LYS A 288 -39.76 9.85 -28.71
N THR A 289 -40.70 10.25 -29.55
CA THR A 289 -41.31 9.35 -30.54
C THR A 289 -40.37 9.15 -31.72
N GLU A 290 -40.15 7.89 -32.07
CA GLU A 290 -39.45 7.39 -33.24
C GLU A 290 -40.41 6.56 -34.11
N SER A 291 -39.98 6.18 -35.33
CA SER A 291 -40.79 5.37 -36.25
C SER A 291 -41.18 3.99 -35.72
N TRP A 292 -40.48 3.51 -34.68
CA TRP A 292 -40.64 2.19 -34.06
C TRP A 292 -41.24 2.26 -32.65
N GLY A 293 -41.64 3.44 -32.17
CA GLY A 293 -42.17 3.64 -30.82
C GLY A 293 -41.44 4.76 -30.08
N LYS A 294 -41.58 4.80 -28.75
CA LYS A 294 -40.88 5.79 -27.93
C LYS A 294 -39.48 5.30 -27.56
N ASP A 295 -38.49 6.18 -27.67
CA ASP A 295 -37.14 5.87 -27.21
C ASP A 295 -37.11 5.83 -25.68
N GLU A 296 -36.53 4.76 -25.15
CA GLU A 296 -36.49 4.46 -23.72
C GLU A 296 -35.07 4.51 -23.13
N ARG A 297 -34.09 4.91 -23.95
CA ARG A 297 -32.67 4.68 -23.65
C ARG A 297 -32.07 5.85 -22.88
N TYR A 298 -31.41 5.54 -21.78
CA TYR A 298 -30.71 6.54 -20.97
C TYR A 298 -29.39 6.04 -20.42
N LYS A 299 -28.55 7.01 -20.04
CA LYS A 299 -27.35 6.81 -19.23
C LYS A 299 -27.06 8.10 -18.46
N PHE A 300 -25.96 8.12 -17.71
CA PHE A 300 -25.54 9.31 -16.99
C PHE A 300 -24.33 9.92 -17.65
N ARG A 301 -24.23 11.23 -17.63
CA ARG A 301 -23.06 11.97 -18.08
C ARG A 301 -22.55 12.80 -16.92
N VAL A 302 -21.29 12.61 -16.60
CA VAL A 302 -20.61 13.29 -15.50
C VAL A 302 -19.56 14.21 -16.09
N VAL A 303 -19.58 15.48 -15.69
CA VAL A 303 -18.50 16.42 -15.99
C VAL A 303 -17.56 16.43 -14.80
N GLU A 304 -16.33 16.01 -15.03
CA GLU A 304 -15.24 15.98 -14.07
C GLU A 304 -14.26 17.10 -14.37
N LYS A 305 -13.79 17.85 -13.37
CA LYS A 305 -12.76 18.87 -13.52
C LYS A 305 -11.53 18.48 -12.71
N ASP A 306 -10.39 18.38 -13.37
CA ASP A 306 -9.13 18.03 -12.73
C ASP A 306 -8.50 19.22 -11.98
N ALA A 307 -7.38 18.97 -11.31
CA ALA A 307 -6.65 19.99 -10.56
C ALA A 307 -6.06 21.10 -11.45
N ALA A 308 -5.91 20.88 -12.76
CA ALA A 308 -5.49 21.89 -13.73
C ALA A 308 -6.67 22.73 -14.24
N GLY A 309 -7.89 22.44 -13.80
CA GLY A 309 -9.11 23.13 -14.24
C GLY A 309 -9.68 22.61 -15.56
N ILE A 310 -9.13 21.53 -16.11
CA ILE A 310 -9.60 20.95 -17.36
C ILE A 310 -10.83 20.09 -17.09
N SER A 311 -11.92 20.40 -17.80
CA SER A 311 -13.16 19.65 -17.71
C SER A 311 -13.18 18.52 -18.73
N THR A 312 -13.53 17.33 -18.27
CA THR A 312 -13.73 16.14 -19.10
C THR A 312 -15.15 15.63 -18.90
N THR A 313 -15.72 15.05 -19.96
CA THR A 313 -17.05 14.47 -19.93
C THR A 313 -16.93 12.96 -20.00
N LYS A 314 -17.51 12.27 -19.01
CA LYS A 314 -17.56 10.80 -18.94
C LYS A 314 -18.99 10.32 -18.94
N ASN A 315 -19.26 9.26 -19.70
CA ASN A 315 -20.56 8.60 -19.61
C ASN A 315 -20.47 7.42 -18.63
N TRP A 316 -21.53 7.25 -17.86
CA TRP A 316 -21.74 6.14 -16.95
C TRP A 316 -22.99 5.38 -17.38
N GLY A 317 -22.78 4.15 -17.83
CA GLY A 317 -23.79 3.33 -18.49
C GLY A 317 -23.72 1.87 -18.05
N SER A 318 -24.42 1.01 -18.80
CA SER A 318 -24.45 -0.43 -18.63
C SER A 318 -23.15 -1.08 -19.06
N SER A 319 -22.82 -2.22 -18.47
CA SER A 319 -21.75 -3.09 -18.96
C SER A 319 -22.08 -3.75 -20.31
N LYS A 320 -23.36 -3.79 -20.70
CA LYS A 320 -23.82 -4.34 -21.98
C LYS A 320 -24.01 -3.24 -23.00
N GLN A 321 -23.51 -3.47 -24.22
CA GLN A 321 -23.62 -2.52 -25.33
C GLN A 321 -25.07 -2.24 -25.72
N ASP A 322 -25.89 -3.27 -25.86
CA ASP A 322 -27.33 -3.15 -26.08
C ASP A 322 -28.08 -3.88 -24.96
N ASN A 323 -29.09 -3.20 -24.40
CA ASN A 323 -29.91 -3.74 -23.34
C ASN A 323 -31.33 -3.96 -23.83
N THR A 324 -32.03 -4.88 -23.18
CA THR A 324 -33.49 -4.98 -23.24
C THR A 324 -34.10 -4.17 -22.11
N ARG A 325 -35.39 -3.84 -22.23
CA ARG A 325 -36.17 -3.23 -21.15
C ARG A 325 -36.09 -4.15 -19.90
N PRO A 326 -35.81 -3.60 -18.70
CA PRO A 326 -35.71 -4.41 -17.50
C PRO A 326 -37.08 -4.96 -17.09
N ALA A 327 -37.10 -6.14 -16.48
CA ALA A 327 -38.31 -6.68 -15.83
C ALA A 327 -38.58 -5.99 -14.47
N ALA A 328 -39.76 -6.20 -13.88
CA ALA A 328 -40.10 -5.63 -12.57
C ALA A 328 -39.21 -6.13 -11.43
N ASN A 329 -38.71 -7.36 -11.53
CA ASN A 329 -37.81 -8.01 -10.60
C ASN A 329 -36.40 -8.16 -11.20
N GLN A 330 -35.97 -7.20 -12.03
CA GLN A 330 -34.67 -7.23 -12.68
C GLN A 330 -33.54 -7.36 -11.65
N ASP A 331 -32.58 -8.25 -11.94
CA ASP A 331 -31.38 -8.42 -11.12
C ASP A 331 -30.61 -7.11 -10.95
N ALA A 332 -30.14 -6.83 -9.73
CA ALA A 332 -29.45 -5.59 -9.38
C ALA A 332 -28.18 -5.36 -10.23
N ALA A 333 -27.53 -6.42 -10.72
CA ALA A 333 -26.39 -6.34 -11.62
C ALA A 333 -26.71 -5.59 -12.92
N TYR A 334 -27.98 -5.58 -13.35
CA TYR A 334 -28.43 -4.81 -14.50
C TYR A 334 -28.21 -3.31 -14.31
N PHE A 335 -28.29 -2.79 -13.08
CA PHE A 335 -28.23 -1.35 -12.81
C PHE A 335 -26.84 -0.86 -12.37
N LEU A 336 -25.82 -1.72 -12.44
CA LEU A 336 -24.45 -1.37 -12.04
C LEU A 336 -23.78 -0.46 -13.06
N LEU A 337 -23.34 0.70 -12.59
CA LEU A 337 -22.73 1.74 -13.39
C LEU A 337 -21.27 1.40 -13.74
N LYS A 338 -20.93 1.59 -15.01
CA LYS A 338 -19.56 1.52 -15.53
C LYS A 338 -19.25 2.77 -16.33
N GLU A 339 -17.99 3.22 -16.30
CA GLU A 339 -17.51 4.21 -17.26
C GLU A 339 -17.55 3.60 -18.67
N VAL A 340 -18.17 4.30 -19.62
CA VAL A 340 -18.40 3.84 -20.99
C VAL A 340 -18.09 4.94 -21.99
N ASN A 341 -17.99 4.57 -23.27
CA ASN A 341 -17.63 5.51 -24.32
C ASN A 341 -18.73 6.55 -24.63
N ASN A 342 -18.43 7.42 -25.60
CA ASN A 342 -19.28 8.55 -26.00
C ASN A 342 -20.33 8.22 -27.09
N SER A 343 -20.58 6.93 -27.39
CA SER A 343 -21.65 6.54 -28.30
C SER A 343 -23.00 7.10 -27.85
N GLN A 344 -23.88 7.51 -28.76
CA GLN A 344 -25.18 8.07 -28.38
C GLN A 344 -26.10 7.01 -27.75
N TYR A 345 -26.10 5.80 -28.32
CA TYR A 345 -27.06 4.73 -28.01
C TYR A 345 -26.46 3.59 -27.22
N ASP A 346 -25.20 3.23 -27.48
CA ASP A 346 -24.59 2.09 -26.82
C ASP A 346 -24.45 2.32 -25.31
N PHE A 347 -24.47 1.20 -24.58
CA PHE A 347 -24.32 1.13 -23.14
C PHE A 347 -25.43 1.86 -22.37
N SER A 348 -26.56 2.10 -23.02
CA SER A 348 -27.72 2.72 -22.39
C SER A 348 -28.54 1.66 -21.66
N TYR A 349 -29.05 2.04 -20.49
CA TYR A 349 -30.17 1.37 -19.84
C TYR A 349 -31.46 1.71 -20.56
N LYS A 350 -32.54 1.01 -20.21
CA LYS A 350 -33.87 1.28 -20.73
C LYS A 350 -34.84 1.51 -19.59
N PHE A 351 -35.66 2.55 -19.68
CA PHE A 351 -36.73 2.78 -18.72
C PHE A 351 -37.73 1.62 -18.77
N GLN A 352 -38.10 1.10 -17.61
CA GLN A 352 -39.06 0.01 -17.46
C GLN A 352 -40.47 0.45 -17.87
N LEU A 353 -40.86 1.69 -17.52
CA LEU A 353 -42.20 2.22 -17.72
C LEU A 353 -42.15 3.60 -18.36
N GLU A 354 -43.16 3.88 -19.18
CA GLU A 354 -43.40 5.22 -19.72
C GLU A 354 -44.20 6.07 -18.72
N SER A 355 -43.62 6.43 -17.58
CA SER A 355 -44.28 7.36 -16.65
C SER A 355 -44.15 8.81 -17.15
N ALA A 356 -45.08 9.68 -16.78
CA ALA A 356 -44.97 11.13 -16.96
C ALA A 356 -43.97 11.76 -15.97
N ASN A 357 -43.74 11.11 -14.82
CA ASN A 357 -42.90 11.65 -13.76
C ASN A 357 -42.00 10.55 -13.16
N THR A 358 -40.70 10.80 -13.09
CA THR A 358 -39.73 9.79 -12.70
C THR A 358 -38.67 10.39 -11.78
N GLU A 359 -38.46 9.76 -10.64
CA GLU A 359 -37.31 10.08 -9.79
C GLU A 359 -36.12 9.23 -10.19
N VAL A 360 -34.97 9.88 -10.26
CA VAL A 360 -33.70 9.27 -10.63
C VAL A 360 -32.70 9.52 -9.53
N THR A 361 -32.10 8.45 -9.02
CA THR A 361 -31.01 8.52 -8.05
C THR A 361 -29.75 7.90 -8.65
N PHE A 362 -28.67 8.65 -8.69
CA PHE A 362 -27.34 8.19 -9.10
C PHE A 362 -26.47 7.99 -7.85
N LYS A 363 -25.85 6.82 -7.70
CA LYS A 363 -25.17 6.39 -6.45
C LYS A 363 -23.73 5.96 -6.72
N MET A 364 -22.79 6.79 -6.28
CA MET A 364 -21.35 6.50 -6.19
C MET A 364 -20.91 6.29 -4.73
N GLN A 365 -21.75 5.61 -3.94
CA GLN A 365 -21.50 5.40 -2.52
C GLN A 365 -20.33 4.44 -2.30
N SER A 366 -19.49 4.73 -1.32
CA SER A 366 -18.30 3.93 -1.02
C SER A 366 -18.60 2.55 -0.43
N ALA A 367 -19.76 2.37 0.21
CA ALA A 367 -20.16 1.15 0.90
C ALA A 367 -20.67 0.04 -0.03
N ALA A 368 -20.87 0.32 -1.32
CA ALA A 368 -21.47 -0.62 -2.28
C ALA A 368 -20.89 -0.44 -3.69
N ASP A 369 -21.37 -1.24 -4.63
CA ASP A 369 -21.13 -1.00 -6.04
C ASP A 369 -21.94 0.18 -6.57
N TYR A 370 -21.35 0.87 -7.54
CA TYR A 370 -21.95 2.04 -8.14
C TYR A 370 -23.17 1.64 -8.95
N THR A 371 -24.27 2.33 -8.70
CA THR A 371 -25.58 1.96 -9.24
C THR A 371 -26.49 3.17 -9.35
N HIS A 372 -27.70 2.95 -9.84
CA HIS A 372 -28.73 3.97 -9.89
C HIS A 372 -30.10 3.35 -9.60
N VAL A 373 -31.05 4.20 -9.23
CA VAL A 373 -32.44 3.80 -8.96
C VAL A 373 -33.36 4.69 -9.77
N ILE A 374 -34.35 4.08 -10.41
CA ILE A 374 -35.44 4.74 -11.11
C ILE A 374 -36.73 4.43 -10.38
N THR A 375 -37.44 5.46 -9.92
CA THR A 375 -38.75 5.32 -9.28
C THR A 375 -39.79 6.01 -10.15
N TYR A 376 -40.78 5.24 -10.60
CA TYR A 376 -41.90 5.76 -11.38
C TYR A 376 -42.99 6.26 -10.43
N LYS A 377 -43.46 7.48 -10.66
CA LYS A 377 -44.58 8.07 -9.92
C LYS A 377 -45.87 8.04 -10.73
#